data_AF-Q6IGL6-F1
#
_entry.id   AF-Q6IGL6-F1
#
_cell.length_a   1.000
_cell.length_b   1.000
_cell.length_c   1.000
_cell.angle_alpha   90.00
_cell.angle_beta   90.00
_cell.angle_gamma   90.00
#
_symmetry.space_group_name_H-M   'P 1'
#
loop_
_entity.id
_entity.type
_entity.pdbx_description
1 polymer ?
#
loop_
_entity_poly.entity_id
_entity_poly.type
_entity_poly.pdbx_seq_one_letter_code
_entity_poly.pdbx_strand_id
1 'polypeptide(L)'
;MKFLSLIVYVFVMLSLVSKLEARQRFYCLWSTKRACSRTTPTCLRLQSGVDAQSNAIYTCKYYRNDCQYLLDNCKGSTSYGQLGTPVNVLTYCIGNNIAIGGTGDCT
;
A
#
# COMPACT_ATOMS: atom_id res chain seq x y z
N MET A 1 5.28 29.77 -34.43
CA MET A 1 4.63 28.50 -34.81
C MET A 1 5.05 27.31 -33.95
N LYS A 2 6.35 27.13 -33.66
CA LYS A 2 6.85 26.01 -32.81
C LYS A 2 6.29 25.98 -31.38
N PHE A 3 6.18 27.13 -30.72
CA PHE A 3 5.68 27.21 -29.33
C PHE A 3 4.22 26.78 -29.17
N LEU A 4 3.33 27.16 -30.10
CA LEU A 4 1.92 26.77 -30.05
C LEU A 4 1.74 25.25 -30.16
N SER A 5 2.51 24.60 -31.05
CA SER A 5 2.50 23.14 -31.17
C SER A 5 2.94 22.44 -29.89
N LEU A 6 3.92 23.00 -29.18
CA LEU A 6 4.42 22.47 -27.91
C LEU A 6 3.36 22.55 -26.81
N ILE A 7 2.67 23.69 -26.71
CA ILE A 7 1.59 23.89 -25.74
C ILE A 7 0.44 22.90 -25.99
N VAL A 8 -0.01 22.75 -27.24
CA VAL A 8 -1.07 21.79 -27.60
C VAL A 8 -0.67 20.37 -27.24
N TYR A 9 0.57 19.97 -27.51
CA TYR A 9 1.08 18.64 -27.16
C TYR A 9 1.06 18.39 -25.64
N VAL A 10 1.47 19.39 -24.85
CA VAL A 10 1.43 19.32 -23.38
C VAL A 10 -0.01 19.13 -22.87
N PHE A 11 -0.98 19.89 -23.38
CA PHE A 11 -2.40 19.73 -22.99
C PHE A 11 -2.98 18.37 -23.36
N VAL A 12 -2.67 17.86 -24.56
CA VAL A 12 -3.11 16.52 -24.99
C VAL A 12 -2.51 15.44 -24.10
N MET A 13 -1.21 15.52 -23.80
CA MET A 13 -0.55 14.59 -22.88
C MET A 13 -1.15 14.63 -21.47
N LEU A 14 -1.37 15.84 -20.91
CA LEU A 14 -2.04 16.01 -19.61
C LEU A 14 -3.44 15.38 -19.60
N SER A 15 -4.20 15.54 -20.68
CA SER A 15 -5.56 14.97 -20.82
C SER A 15 -5.54 13.44 -20.91
N LEU A 16 -4.52 12.86 -21.56
CA LEU A 16 -4.34 11.41 -21.65
C LEU A 16 -3.91 10.83 -20.30
N VAL A 17 -2.93 11.45 -19.64
CA VAL A 17 -2.43 11.03 -18.32
C VAL A 17 -3.54 11.08 -17.27
N SER A 18 -4.31 12.16 -17.20
CA SER A 18 -5.43 12.28 -16.26
C SER A 18 -6.51 11.22 -16.47
N LYS A 19 -6.86 10.88 -17.72
CA LYS A 19 -7.80 9.79 -18.02
C LYS A 19 -7.24 8.41 -17.63
N LEU A 20 -5.94 8.18 -17.87
CA LEU A 20 -5.25 6.94 -17.47
C LEU A 20 -5.23 6.78 -15.96
N GLU A 21 -4.84 7.82 -15.21
CA GLU A 21 -4.81 7.80 -13.75
C GLU A 21 -6.21 7.57 -13.15
N ALA A 22 -7.23 8.25 -13.69
CA ALA A 22 -8.60 8.03 -13.24
C ALA A 22 -9.02 6.57 -13.45
N ARG A 23 -8.74 6.01 -14.64
CA ARG A 23 -9.07 4.61 -14.95
C ARG A 23 -8.32 3.63 -14.06
N GLN A 24 -7.04 3.89 -13.75
CA GLN A 24 -6.25 3.07 -12.83
C GLN A 24 -6.83 3.09 -11.42
N ARG A 25 -7.24 4.26 -10.91
CA ARG A 25 -7.88 4.37 -9.59
C ARG A 25 -9.20 3.61 -9.52
N PHE A 26 -10.05 3.75 -10.55
CA PHE A 26 -11.31 3.00 -10.63
C PHE A 26 -11.06 1.49 -10.71
N TYR A 27 -10.08 1.07 -11.52
CA TYR A 27 -9.70 -0.34 -11.63
C TYR A 27 -9.20 -0.89 -10.29
N CYS A 28 -8.33 -0.16 -9.59
CA CYS A 28 -7.88 -0.53 -8.25
C CYS A 28 -9.04 -0.70 -7.27
N LEU A 29 -9.95 0.28 -7.18
CA LEU A 29 -11.10 0.18 -6.28
C LEU A 29 -12.00 -1.01 -6.63
N TRP A 30 -12.17 -1.29 -7.92
CA TRP A 30 -13.05 -2.35 -8.40
C TRP A 30 -12.44 -3.75 -8.24
N SER A 31 -11.15 -3.92 -8.56
CA SER A 31 -10.43 -5.19 -8.45
C SER A 31 -10.32 -5.62 -6.98
N THR A 32 -9.92 -4.70 -6.11
CA THR A 32 -9.78 -4.93 -4.67
C THR A 32 -11.12 -5.34 -4.05
N LYS A 33 -12.21 -4.63 -4.35
CA LYS A 33 -13.56 -4.94 -3.83
C LYS A 33 -14.05 -6.37 -4.16
N ARG A 34 -13.57 -6.97 -5.25
CA ARG A 34 -13.96 -8.34 -5.67
C ARG A 34 -13.09 -9.43 -5.06
N ALA A 35 -11.80 -9.16 -4.87
CA ALA A 35 -10.84 -10.16 -4.43
C ALA A 35 -10.66 -10.20 -2.90
N CYS A 36 -10.99 -9.10 -2.22
CA CYS A 36 -10.63 -8.94 -0.81
C CYS A 36 -11.63 -9.51 0.18
N SER A 37 -11.13 -9.96 1.33
CA SER A 37 -11.97 -10.24 2.49
C SER A 37 -12.22 -8.99 3.33
N ARG A 38 -13.49 -8.75 3.69
CA ARG A 38 -13.89 -7.61 4.55
C ARG A 38 -13.73 -7.88 6.03
N THR A 39 -13.62 -9.14 6.42
CA THR A 39 -13.65 -9.61 7.81
C THR A 39 -12.32 -10.19 8.25
N THR A 40 -11.46 -10.59 7.31
CA THR A 40 -10.16 -11.18 7.63
C THR A 40 -9.14 -10.07 7.87
N PRO A 41 -8.64 -9.90 9.10
CA PRO A 41 -7.59 -8.92 9.38
C PRO A 41 -6.24 -9.42 8.86
N THR A 42 -5.31 -8.52 8.61
CA THR A 42 -4.03 -8.85 7.96
C THR A 42 -2.90 -8.12 8.66
N CYS A 43 -1.78 -8.80 8.92
CA CYS A 43 -0.59 -8.19 9.52
C CYS A 43 0.51 -8.18 8.46
N LEU A 44 1.06 -7.01 8.18
CA LEU A 44 2.18 -6.88 7.26
C LEU A 44 3.44 -6.47 7.99
N ARG A 45 4.52 -7.19 7.71
CA ARG A 45 5.87 -6.91 8.20
C ARG A 45 6.69 -6.19 7.15
N LEU A 46 7.35 -5.11 7.54
CA LEU A 46 8.32 -4.37 6.75
C LEU A 46 9.63 -4.26 7.54
N GLN A 47 10.77 -4.47 6.89
CA GLN A 47 12.06 -4.19 7.52
C GLN A 47 12.26 -2.68 7.58
N SER A 48 12.36 -2.11 8.78
CA SER A 48 12.55 -0.67 8.98
C SER A 48 14.02 -0.30 9.17
N GLY A 49 14.88 -1.26 9.54
CA GLY A 49 16.29 -0.99 9.76
C GLY A 49 17.07 -2.21 10.25
N VAL A 50 18.21 -1.93 10.87
CA VAL A 50 19.07 -2.90 11.55
C VAL A 50 19.44 -2.34 12.93
N ASP A 51 19.55 -3.21 13.93
CA ASP A 51 19.99 -2.85 15.28
C ASP A 51 21.52 -2.72 15.36
N ALA A 52 22.05 -2.41 16.56
CA ALA A 52 23.49 -2.26 16.79
C ALA A 52 24.27 -3.59 16.64
N GLN A 53 23.58 -4.73 16.70
CA GLN A 53 24.12 -6.07 16.52
C GLN A 53 23.92 -6.58 15.09
N SER A 54 23.48 -5.72 14.16
CA SER A 54 23.18 -6.05 12.76
C SER A 54 22.02 -7.03 12.56
N ASN A 55 21.11 -7.17 13.54
CA ASN A 55 19.85 -7.88 13.33
C ASN A 55 18.84 -6.96 12.64
N ALA A 56 18.04 -7.51 11.74
CA ALA A 56 17.00 -6.77 11.07
C ALA A 56 15.88 -6.39 12.03
N ILE A 57 15.56 -5.09 12.12
CA ILE A 57 14.41 -4.58 12.86
C ILE A 57 13.20 -4.56 11.92
N TYR A 58 12.09 -5.11 12.39
CA TYR A 58 10.86 -5.22 11.64
C TYR A 58 9.75 -4.41 12.27
N THR A 59 9.08 -3.58 11.47
CA THR A 59 7.83 -2.94 11.84
C THR A 59 6.66 -3.66 11.20
N CYS A 60 5.61 -3.87 11.98
CA CYS A 60 4.36 -4.44 11.51
C CYS A 60 3.26 -3.40 11.45
N LYS A 61 2.42 -3.50 10.43
CA LYS A 61 1.16 -2.79 10.32
C LYS A 61 0.00 -3.76 10.44
N TYR A 62 -0.91 -3.49 11.37
CA TYR A 62 -2.08 -4.31 11.56
C TYR A 62 -3.27 -3.75 10.80
N TYR A 63 -3.61 -4.34 9.65
CA TYR A 63 -4.78 -3.97 8.87
C TYR A 63 -6.05 -4.57 9.46
N ARG A 64 -7.10 -3.75 9.55
CA ARG A 64 -8.43 -4.20 10.01
C ARG A 64 -9.01 -5.27 9.11
N ASN A 65 -8.78 -5.14 7.80
CA ASN A 65 -9.17 -6.15 6.83
C ASN A 65 -8.24 -6.17 5.62
N ASP A 66 -8.27 -7.30 4.94
CA ASP A 66 -7.54 -7.55 3.69
C ASP A 66 -7.91 -6.55 2.59
N CYS A 67 -9.16 -6.07 2.55
CA CYS A 67 -9.57 -5.00 1.63
C CYS A 67 -8.76 -3.72 1.80
N GLN A 68 -8.50 -3.31 3.04
CA GLN A 68 -7.71 -2.12 3.31
C GLN A 68 -6.25 -2.30 2.89
N TYR A 69 -5.68 -3.47 3.12
CA TYR A 69 -4.35 -3.81 2.62
C TYR A 69 -4.29 -3.77 1.09
N LEU A 70 -5.18 -4.47 0.40
CA LEU A 70 -5.18 -4.55 -1.06
C LEU A 70 -5.42 -3.17 -1.71
N LEU A 71 -6.22 -2.32 -1.08
CA LEU A 71 -6.39 -0.92 -1.50
C LEU A 71 -5.10 -0.11 -1.35
N ASP A 72 -4.41 -0.23 -0.21
CA ASP A 72 -3.14 0.43 0.04
C ASP A 72 -2.06 -0.04 -0.95
N ASN A 73 -2.01 -1.34 -1.22
CA ASN A 73 -1.11 -1.94 -2.20
C ASN A 73 -1.39 -1.42 -3.62
N CYS A 74 -2.65 -1.48 -4.07
CA CYS A 74 -3.01 -1.05 -5.43
C CYS A 74 -2.79 0.45 -5.65
N LYS A 75 -3.03 1.28 -4.64
CA LYS A 75 -2.75 2.72 -4.70
C LYS A 75 -1.26 3.04 -4.59
N GLY A 76 -0.44 2.09 -4.16
CA GLY A 76 0.94 2.34 -3.75
C GLY A 76 1.03 3.37 -2.62
N SER A 77 -0.01 3.50 -1.79
CA SER A 77 -0.11 4.61 -0.83
C SER A 77 0.75 4.41 0.41
N THR A 78 1.17 3.18 0.69
CA THR A 78 1.96 2.86 1.89
C THR A 78 3.10 1.92 1.53
N SER A 79 4.24 2.06 2.21
CA SER A 79 5.39 1.16 2.08
C SER A 79 5.03 -0.27 2.46
N TYR A 80 4.16 -0.46 3.45
CA TYR A 80 3.60 -1.77 3.80
C TYR A 80 2.85 -2.41 2.63
N GLY A 81 2.06 -1.64 1.88
CA GLY A 81 1.36 -2.14 0.70
C GLY A 81 2.32 -2.66 -0.39
N GLN A 82 3.42 -1.94 -0.63
CA GLN A 82 4.34 -2.22 -1.74
C GLN A 82 5.45 -3.23 -1.41
N LEU A 83 6.02 -3.14 -0.21
CA LEU A 83 7.22 -3.88 0.20
C LEU A 83 6.95 -4.80 1.41
N GLY A 84 5.79 -4.66 2.04
CA GLY A 84 5.43 -5.45 3.21
C GLY A 84 5.15 -6.90 2.85
N THR A 85 5.58 -7.80 3.72
CA THR A 85 5.31 -9.24 3.62
C THR A 85 4.16 -9.62 4.54
N PRO A 86 3.17 -10.40 4.09
CA PRO A 86 2.12 -10.88 4.97
C PRO A 86 2.68 -11.86 5.98
N VAL A 87 2.36 -11.63 7.26
CA VAL A 87 2.79 -12.45 8.40
C VAL A 87 1.60 -12.84 9.26
N ASN A 88 1.79 -13.83 10.13
CA ASN A 88 0.73 -14.30 11.02
C ASN A 88 0.27 -13.18 11.97
N VAL A 89 -1.04 -12.89 11.95
CA VAL A 89 -1.65 -11.83 12.76
C VAL A 89 -1.48 -12.06 14.26
N LEU A 90 -1.69 -13.30 14.71
CA LEU A 90 -1.66 -13.64 16.13
C LEU A 90 -0.24 -13.48 16.70
N THR A 91 0.77 -13.97 15.97
CA THR A 91 2.16 -13.92 16.42
C THR A 91 2.75 -12.52 16.36
N TYR A 92 2.62 -11.83 15.22
CA TYR A 92 3.40 -10.61 14.96
C TYR A 92 2.68 -9.31 15.30
N CYS A 93 1.34 -9.30 15.22
CA CYS A 93 0.55 -8.11 15.55
C CYS A 93 -0.06 -8.24 16.96
N ILE A 94 -0.83 -9.29 17.24
CA ILE A 94 -1.50 -9.46 18.54
C ILE A 94 -0.47 -9.75 19.65
N GLY A 95 0.48 -10.66 19.40
CA GLY A 95 1.53 -11.01 20.38
C GLY A 95 2.40 -9.82 20.79
N ASN A 96 2.61 -8.86 19.88
CA ASN A 96 3.34 -7.62 20.12
C ASN A 96 2.45 -6.44 20.54
N ASN A 97 1.18 -6.69 20.91
CA ASN A 97 0.22 -5.68 21.36
C ASN A 97 0.01 -4.52 20.35
N ILE A 98 0.12 -4.79 19.05
CA ILE A 98 -0.17 -3.81 18.01
C ILE A 98 -1.69 -3.69 17.86
N ALA A 99 -2.23 -2.48 18.01
CA ALA A 99 -3.66 -2.23 17.83
C ALA A 99 -4.10 -2.34 16.36
N ILE A 100 -5.35 -2.74 16.12
CA ILE A 100 -5.93 -2.77 14.76
C ILE A 100 -5.89 -1.36 14.15
N GLY A 101 -5.34 -1.24 12.94
CA GLY A 101 -5.10 0.01 12.23
C GLY A 101 -3.77 0.70 12.58
N GLY A 102 -3.07 0.20 13.60
CA GLY A 102 -1.80 0.75 14.08
C GLY A 102 -0.58 0.13 13.42
N THR A 103 0.57 0.68 13.78
CA THR A 103 1.91 0.17 13.45
C THR A 103 2.71 0.00 14.74
N GLY A 104 3.56 -1.01 14.80
CA GLY A 104 4.43 -1.27 15.95
C GLY A 104 5.63 -2.11 15.57
N ASP A 105 6.57 -2.26 16.50
CA ASP A 105 7.70 -3.20 16.35
C ASP A 105 7.17 -4.65 16.43
N CYS A 106 7.70 -5.52 15.59
CA CYS A 106 7.35 -6.94 15.55
C CYS A 106 8.56 -7.83 15.23
N THR A 107 9.76 -7.34 15.59
CA THR A 107 11.03 -8.07 15.43
C THR A 107 11.01 -9.40 16.16
#